data_AF-A0AAW5Z1F2-F1
#
_entry.id   AF-A0AAW5Z1F2-F1
#
_cell.length_a   1.000
_cell.length_b   1.000
_cell.length_c   1.000
_cell.angle_alpha   90.00
_cell.angle_beta   90.00
_cell.angle_gamma   90.00
#
_symmetry.space_group_name_H-M   'P 1'
#
loop_
_entity.id
_entity.type
_entity.pdbx_description
1 polymer ?
#
loop_
_entity_poly.entity_id
_entity_poly.type
_entity_poly.pdbx_seq_one_letter_code
_entity_poly.pdbx_strand_id
1 'polypeptide(L)' 'TTIQELHSKGYSNRAIARELNCSPSTVGYELKRGTVSLYTGNVKRYKAVEGQSTYELHRSECGRKSLFLRRHKFIDYVS' A
#
# COMPACT_ATOMS: atom_id res chain seq x y z
N THR A 1 2.86 15.94 -10.89
CA THR A 1 4.11 15.22 -10.56
C THR A 1 3.75 13.99 -9.75
N THR A 2 4.27 12.81 -10.08
CA THR A 2 3.98 11.58 -9.31
C THR A 2 5.11 11.25 -8.33
N ILE A 3 4.82 10.49 -7.27
CA ILE A 3 5.86 9.97 -6.33
C ILE A 3 6.93 9.20 -7.10
N GLN A 4 6.53 8.41 -8.11
CA GLN A 4 7.43 7.60 -8.93
C GLN A 4 8.45 8.45 -9.70
N GLU A 5 8.00 9.50 -10.38
CA GLU A 5 8.88 10.41 -11.12
C GLU A 5 9.88 11.10 -10.21
N LEU A 6 9.42 11.70 -9.11
CA LEU A 6 10.29 12.45 -8.20
C LEU A 6 11.28 11.55 -7.46
N HIS A 7 10.83 10.37 -7.03
CA HIS A 7 11.70 9.39 -6.39
C HIS A 7 12.77 8.87 -7.36
N SER A 8 12.42 8.65 -8.64
CA SER A 8 13.38 8.24 -9.67
C SER A 8 14.45 9.30 -9.96
N LYS A 9 14.11 10.58 -9.78
CA LYS A 9 15.03 11.72 -9.91
C LYS A 9 15.89 11.94 -8.66
N GLY A 10 15.77 11.10 -7.62
CA GLY A 10 16.56 11.18 -6.39
C GLY A 10 16.08 12.21 -5.37
N TYR A 11 14.83 12.68 -5.47
CA TYR A 11 14.28 13.62 -4.49
C TYR A 11 14.06 12.95 -3.14
N SER A 12 14.37 13.67 -2.05
CA SER A 12 14.07 13.19 -0.69
C SER A 12 12.56 13.15 -0.43
N ASN A 13 12.11 12.27 0.48
CA ASN A 13 10.69 12.16 0.86
C ASN A 13 10.07 13.51 1.28
N ARG A 14 10.85 14.37 1.95
CA ARG A 14 10.41 15.73 2.35
C ARG A 14 10.24 16.66 1.16
N ALA A 15 11.08 16.55 0.13
CA ALA A 15 10.95 17.35 -1.08
C ALA A 15 9.74 16.90 -1.92
N ILE A 16 9.56 15.58 -2.06
CA ILE A 16 8.37 14.98 -2.69
C ILE A 16 7.09 15.43 -1.98
N ALA A 17 7.09 15.41 -0.65
CA ALA A 17 5.93 15.81 0.15
C ALA A 17 5.56 17.29 -0.03
N ARG A 18 6.56 18.18 -0.14
CA ARG A 18 6.34 19.60 -0.43
C ARG A 18 5.73 19.82 -1.81
N GLU A 19 6.23 19.10 -2.81
CA GLU A 19 5.71 19.16 -4.18
C GLU A 19 4.25 18.66 -4.27
N LEU A 20 3.91 17.61 -3.51
CA LEU A 20 2.58 16.99 -3.51
C LEU A 20 1.62 17.59 -2.46
N ASN A 21 2.04 18.61 -1.70
CA ASN A 21 1.28 19.19 -0.60
C ASN A 21 0.76 18.15 0.41
N CYS A 22 1.59 17.16 0.75
CA CYS A 22 1.26 16.11 1.71
C CYS A 22 2.30 16.02 2.83
N SER A 23 2.06 15.18 3.84
CA SER A 23 3.05 14.98 4.89
C SER A 23 4.23 14.11 4.39
N PRO A 24 5.46 14.33 4.89
CA PRO A 24 6.59 13.45 4.59
C PRO A 24 6.36 11.98 4.99
N SER A 25 5.53 11.75 6.01
CA SER A 25 5.17 10.39 6.44
C SER A 25 4.27 9.70 5.43
N THR A 26 3.34 10.42 4.78
CA THR A 26 2.52 9.85 3.70
C THR A 26 3.38 9.29 2.57
N VAL A 27 4.39 10.05 2.11
CA VAL A 27 5.33 9.58 1.09
C VAL A 27 6.14 8.37 1.58
N GLY A 28 6.64 8.42 2.81
CA GLY A 28 7.42 7.32 3.38
C GLY A 28 6.61 6.04 3.53
N TYR A 29 5.37 6.13 4.01
CA TYR A 29 4.48 4.99 4.08
C TYR A 29 4.16 4.45 2.70
N GLU A 30 3.87 5.33 1.74
CA GLU A 30 3.56 4.93 0.37
C GLU A 30 4.69 4.17 -0.30
N LEU A 31 5.91 4.69 -0.21
CA LEU A 31 7.10 3.99 -0.70
C LEU A 31 7.29 2.65 0.02
N LYS A 32 7.02 2.56 1.33
CA LYS A 32 7.16 1.31 2.08
C LYS A 32 6.22 0.21 1.58
N ARG A 33 4.97 0.53 1.24
CA ARG A 33 3.99 -0.43 0.72
C ARG A 33 4.21 -0.76 -0.76
N GLY A 34 4.58 0.24 -1.57
CA GLY A 34 4.71 0.09 -3.03
C GLY A 34 6.10 -0.26 -3.55
N THR A 35 7.13 -0.38 -2.70
CA THR A 35 8.48 -0.77 -3.17
C THR A 35 8.60 -2.28 -3.30
N VAL A 36 8.84 -2.72 -4.53
CA VAL A 36 9.00 -4.14 -4.87
C VAL A 36 10.46 -4.46 -5.16
N SER A 37 10.90 -5.61 -4.67
CA SER A 37 12.19 -6.22 -4.97
C SER A 37 12.14 -6.97 -6.31
N LEU A 38 12.99 -6.58 -7.25
CA LEU A 38 13.16 -7.16 -8.58
C LEU A 38 14.51 -7.90 -8.67
N TYR A 39 14.64 -8.80 -9.65
CA TYR A 39 15.88 -9.55 -9.95
C TYR A 39 16.49 -10.21 -8.71
N THR A 40 15.73 -11.12 -8.08
CA THR A 40 16.18 -11.87 -6.90
C THR A 40 16.54 -10.97 -5.70
N GLY A 41 16.00 -9.75 -5.65
CA GLY A 41 16.18 -8.84 -4.51
C GLY A 41 17.20 -7.72 -4.72
N ASN A 42 17.95 -7.74 -5.82
CA ASN A 42 19.05 -6.80 -6.04
C ASN A 42 18.57 -5.38 -6.37
N VAL A 43 17.37 -5.24 -6.95
CA VAL A 43 16.84 -3.95 -7.39
C VAL A 43 15.53 -3.67 -6.69
N LYS A 44 15.41 -2.50 -6.05
CA LYS A 44 14.15 -2.05 -5.46
C LYS A 44 13.53 -0.99 -6.36
N ARG A 45 12.26 -1.18 -6.74
CA ARG A 45 11.52 -0.23 -7.57
C ARG A 45 10.15 0.03 -7.00
N TYR A 46 9.79 1.30 -6.86
CA TYR A 46 8.44 1.71 -6.49
C TYR A 46 7.45 1.47 -7.63
N LYS A 47 6.31 0.88 -7.30
CA LYS A 47 5.15 0.72 -8.18
C LYS A 47 3.90 1.14 -7.41
N ALA A 48 3.19 2.15 -7.91
CA ALA A 48 1.98 2.66 -7.26
C ALA A 48 0.87 1.59 -7.15
N VAL A 49 0.72 0.74 -8.17
CA VAL A 49 -0.28 -0.34 -8.20
C VAL A 49 -0.08 -1.33 -7.04
N GLU A 50 1.18 -1.68 -6.75
CA GLU A 50 1.53 -2.57 -5.65
C GLU A 50 1.29 -1.91 -4.29
N GLY A 51 1.57 -0.60 -4.20
CA GLY A 51 1.27 0.20 -3.01
C GLY A 51 -0.22 0.25 -2.69
N GLN A 52 -1.05 0.39 -3.73
CA GLN A 52 -2.50 0.38 -3.59
C GLN A 52 -3.03 -1.01 -3.22
N SER A 53 -2.58 -2.07 -3.90
CA SER A 53 -2.97 -3.45 -3.61
C SER A 53 -2.64 -3.86 -2.17
N THR A 54 -1.44 -3.55 -1.70
CA THR A 54 -1.04 -3.82 -0.31
C THR A 54 -1.86 -3.00 0.70
N TYR A 55 -2.21 -1.75 0.39
CA TYR A 55 -3.12 -0.97 1.23
C TYR A 55 -4.51 -1.60 1.31
N GLU A 56 -5.09 -2.01 0.17
CA GLU A 56 -6.42 -2.63 0.11
C GLU A 56 -6.45 -3.97 0.85
N LEU A 57 -5.40 -4.79 0.74
CA LEU A 57 -5.27 -6.03 1.50
C LEU A 57 -5.31 -5.76 3.00
N HIS A 58 -4.44 -4.87 3.52
CA HIS A 58 -4.44 -4.53 4.94
C HIS A 58 -5.77 -3.90 5.38
N ARG A 59 -6.39 -3.07 4.52
CA ARG A 59 -7.70 -2.47 4.77
C ARG A 59 -8.78 -3.55 4.90
N SER A 60 -8.72 -4.58 4.07
CA SER A 60 -9.65 -5.72 4.08
C SER A 60 -9.55 -6.56 5.35
N GLU A 61 -8.42 -6.53 6.05
CA GLU A 61 -8.17 -7.21 7.32
C GLU A 61 -8.52 -6.35 8.53
N CYS A 62 -8.46 -5.03 8.39
CA CYS A 62 -8.83 -4.07 9.42
C CYS A 62 -10.33 -4.09 9.78
N GLY A 63 -10.66 -3.65 11.00
CA GLY A 63 -12.03 -3.49 11.48
C GLY A 63 -12.72 -4.79 11.93
N ARG A 64 -13.87 -4.65 12.59
CA ARG A 64 -14.64 -5.78 13.12
C ARG A 64 -15.27 -6.56 11.97
N LYS A 65 -14.90 -7.83 11.83
CA LYS A 65 -15.54 -8.74 10.86
C LYS A 65 -16.94 -9.11 11.32
N SER A 66 -17.89 -9.15 10.39
CA SER A 66 -19.26 -9.55 10.69
C SER A 66 -19.29 -10.97 11.24
N LEU A 67 -20.21 -11.24 12.16
CA LEU A 67 -20.42 -12.58 12.70
C LEU A 67 -20.87 -13.55 11.60
N PHE A 68 -21.53 -13.03 10.56
CA PHE A 68 -21.90 -13.76 9.35
C PHE A 68 -20.68 -14.41 8.67
N LEU A 69 -19.62 -13.64 8.40
CA LEU A 69 -18.39 -14.19 7.80
C LEU A 69 -17.77 -15.29 8.67
N ARG A 70 -17.82 -15.13 10.01
CA ARG A 70 -17.28 -16.12 10.95
C ARG A 70 -18.12 -17.39 11.05
N ARG A 71 -19.43 -17.30 10.84
CA ARG A 71 -20.39 -18.40 10.99
C ARG A 71 -20.99 -18.88 9.68
N HIS A 72 -20.42 -18.51 8.53
CA HIS A 72 -20.94 -18.86 7.21
C HIS A 72 -21.23 -20.36 7.10
N LYS A 73 -20.33 -21.23 7.58
CA LYS A 73 -20.53 -22.69 7.59
C LYS A 73 -21.82 -23.17 8.26
N PHE A 74 -22.25 -22.50 9.33
CA PHE A 74 -23.51 -22.85 10.01
C PHE A 74 -24.70 -22.27 9.25
N ILE A 75 -24.59 -21.05 8.73
CA ILE A 75 -25.65 -20.43 7.93
C ILE A 75 -25.90 -21.25 6.67
N ASP A 76 -24.84 -21.62 5.93
CA ASP A 76 -24.87 -22.45 4.72
C ASP A 76 -25.45 -23.85 4.96
N TYR A 77 -25.33 -24.38 6.19
CA TYR A 77 -25.89 -25.68 6.57
C TYR A 77 -27.41 -25.61 6.84
N VAL A 78 -27.90 -24.47 7.34
CA VAL A 78 -29.30 -24.30 7.75
C VAL A 78 -30.17 -23.72 6.63
N SER A 79 -29.57 -23.00 5.68
CA SER A 79 -30.22 -22.51 4.45
C SER A 79 -30.43 -23.61 3.42
#